data_AF-A0A5N8ZGH1-F1
#
_entry.id   AF-A0A5N8ZGH1-F1
#
_cell.length_a   1.000
_cell.length_b   1.000
_cell.length_c   1.000
_cell.angle_alpha   90.00
_cell.angle_beta   90.00
_cell.angle_gamma   90.00
#
_symmetry.space_group_name_H-M   'P 1'
#
loop_
_entity.id
_entity.type
_entity.pdbx_description
1 polymer ?
#
loop_
_entity_poly.entity_id
_entity_poly.type
_entity_poly.pdbx_seq_one_letter_code
_entity_poly.pdbx_strand_id
1 'polypeptide(L)'
;MDLAWFWYCHCFPCLCEKKQRARDPRSTRMTKMVSEMMGDHVLMFGSDYPHAESRFPKSADIVLDWDSLGEERMRRLMWDNAAKCFRL
;
A
#
# COMPACT_ATOMS: atom_id res chain seq x y z
N MET A 1 -23.80 -9.80 24.45
CA MET A 1 -22.44 -9.21 24.49
C MET A 1 -21.65 -10.03 23.48
N ASP A 2 -21.38 -9.56 22.26
CA ASP A 2 -20.75 -8.30 21.89
C ASP A 2 -21.48 -7.51 20.80
N LEU A 3 -21.82 -6.27 21.13
CA LEU A 3 -22.42 -5.24 20.29
C LEU A 3 -21.31 -4.34 19.71
N ALA A 4 -20.43 -4.88 18.87
CA ALA A 4 -19.39 -4.10 18.19
C ALA A 4 -19.42 -4.21 16.65
N TRP A 5 -20.33 -5.00 16.08
CA TRP A 5 -20.38 -5.29 14.64
C TRP A 5 -21.52 -4.59 13.89
N PHE A 6 -22.30 -3.72 14.55
CA PHE A 6 -23.59 -3.24 14.02
C PHE A 6 -23.65 -1.77 13.62
N TRP A 7 -22.51 -1.06 13.59
CA TRP A 7 -22.51 0.37 13.29
C TRP A 7 -21.47 0.72 12.25
N TYR A 8 -21.71 0.34 10.99
CA TYR A 8 -21.32 1.05 9.75
C TYR A 8 -21.66 0.19 8.51
N CYS A 9 -22.93 -0.13 8.27
CA CYS A 9 -23.31 -0.86 7.05
C CYS A 9 -24.60 -0.36 6.38
N HIS A 10 -24.97 0.90 6.58
CA HIS A 10 -26.11 1.52 5.93
C HIS A 10 -25.81 2.99 5.57
N CYS A 11 -25.03 3.19 4.50
CA CYS A 11 -25.07 4.35 3.60
C CYS A 11 -23.78 4.37 2.75
N PHE A 12 -23.82 3.81 1.54
CA PHE A 12 -23.30 4.40 0.28
C PHE A 12 -23.11 3.30 -0.78
N PRO A 13 -23.96 3.25 -1.82
CA PRO A 13 -23.77 2.37 -2.97
C PRO A 13 -22.75 2.95 -3.98
N CYS A 14 -21.54 3.34 -3.54
CA CYS A 14 -20.57 4.05 -4.42
C CYS A 14 -19.11 3.53 -4.41
N LEU A 15 -18.79 2.45 -3.68
CA LEU A 15 -17.39 1.97 -3.57
C LEU A 15 -17.01 0.79 -4.48
N CYS A 16 -17.97 0.22 -5.22
CA CYS A 16 -17.75 -0.97 -6.06
C CYS A 16 -17.04 -0.68 -7.40
N GLU A 17 -16.90 0.58 -7.79
CA GLU A 17 -16.27 0.98 -9.07
C GLU A 17 -14.75 1.22 -8.97
N LYS A 18 -14.07 0.75 -7.90
CA LYS A 18 -12.59 0.79 -7.78
C LYS A 18 -11.89 -0.25 -8.67
N LYS A 19 -12.36 -0.50 -9.89
CA LYS A 19 -11.83 -1.52 -10.80
C LYS A 19 -10.59 -1.08 -11.62
N GLN A 20 -10.08 0.15 -11.49
CA GLN A 20 -9.00 0.65 -12.37
C GLN A 20 -7.94 1.57 -11.73
N ARG A 21 -7.41 1.25 -10.55
CA ARG A 21 -6.18 1.91 -10.02
C ARG A 21 -5.07 0.93 -9.64
N ALA A 22 -5.00 -0.22 -10.31
CA ALA A 22 -3.93 -1.20 -10.12
C ALA A 22 -2.58 -0.73 -10.71
N ARG A 23 -2.61 0.23 -11.64
CA ARG A 23 -1.41 0.82 -12.25
C ARG A 23 -1.54 2.34 -12.28
N ASP A 24 -1.77 2.93 -11.11
CA ASP A 24 -1.80 4.39 -11.00
C ASP A 24 -0.36 4.92 -10.99
N PRO A 25 0.10 5.57 -12.08
CA PRO A 25 1.47 6.05 -12.14
C PRO A 25 1.73 7.17 -11.12
N ARG A 26 0.68 7.73 -10.51
CA ARG A 26 0.84 8.66 -9.39
C ARG A 26 1.46 7.99 -8.17
N SER A 27 1.08 6.75 -7.83
CA SER A 27 1.63 6.06 -6.65
C SER A 27 3.13 5.86 -6.76
N THR A 28 3.61 5.42 -7.93
CA THR A 28 5.05 5.26 -8.16
C THR A 28 5.78 6.60 -8.19
N ARG A 29 5.20 7.64 -8.82
CA ARG A 29 5.79 8.99 -8.81
C ARG A 29 5.92 9.58 -7.41
N MET A 30 4.90 9.43 -6.57
CA MET A 30 4.92 9.90 -5.19
C MET A 30 5.98 9.17 -4.36
N THR A 31 6.06 7.85 -4.51
CA THR A 31 7.08 7.02 -3.84
C THR A 31 8.48 7.47 -4.24
N LYS A 32 8.72 7.69 -5.54
CA LYS A 32 10.01 8.18 -6.06
C LYS A 32 10.35 9.58 -5.53
N MET A 33 9.43 10.53 -5.62
CA MET A 33 9.63 11.90 -5.12
C MET A 33 10.00 11.90 -3.63
N VAL A 34 9.27 11.14 -2.81
CA VAL A 34 9.56 11.06 -1.37
C VAL A 34 10.93 10.41 -1.11
N SER A 35 11.26 9.37 -1.87
CA SER A 35 12.57 8.70 -1.76
C SER A 35 13.72 9.62 -2.16
N GLU A 36 13.53 10.49 -3.15
CA GLU A 36 14.53 11.49 -3.57
C GLU A 36 14.68 12.62 -2.54
N MET A 37 13.61 13.01 -1.86
CA MET A 37 13.65 14.10 -0.87
C MET A 37 14.12 13.66 0.51
N MET A 38 13.68 12.49 1.00
CA MET A 38 13.95 12.01 2.36
C MET A 38 14.95 10.85 2.40
N GLY A 39 15.27 10.25 1.25
CA GLY A 39 16.10 9.06 1.13
C GLY A 39 15.30 7.75 1.10
N ASP A 40 15.93 6.71 0.58
CA ASP A 40 15.31 5.39 0.34
C ASP A 40 14.98 4.57 1.59
N HIS A 41 15.32 5.07 2.78
CA HIS A 41 15.25 4.32 4.03
C HIS A 41 13.96 4.57 4.84
N VAL A 42 13.08 5.45 4.33
CA VAL A 42 11.91 5.95 5.07
C VAL A 42 10.63 5.20 4.70
N LEU A 43 10.49 4.77 3.45
CA LEU A 43 9.26 4.17 2.95
C LEU A 43 9.25 2.65 3.11
N MET A 44 8.11 2.09 3.49
CA MET A 44 7.85 0.65 3.52
C MET A 44 6.43 0.34 3.01
N PHE A 45 6.25 -0.82 2.41
CA PHE A 45 4.94 -1.29 1.96
C PHE A 45 4.07 -1.76 3.14
N GLY A 46 2.78 -1.39 3.11
CA GLY A 46 1.75 -1.91 4.01
C GLY A 46 0.48 -2.22 3.23
N SER A 47 -0.08 -3.42 3.43
CA SER A 47 -1.30 -3.86 2.75
C SER A 47 -2.58 -3.28 3.34
N ASP A 48 -2.50 -2.78 4.58
CA ASP A 48 -3.62 -2.23 5.34
C ASP A 48 -4.76 -3.23 5.61
N TYR A 49 -4.45 -4.53 5.68
CA TYR A 49 -5.41 -5.58 6.04
C TYR A 49 -5.77 -5.49 7.54
N PRO A 50 -7.05 -5.66 7.95
CA PRO A 50 -8.23 -6.08 7.19
C PRO A 50 -9.17 -4.93 6.77
N HIS A 51 -8.67 -3.70 6.63
CA HIS A 51 -9.53 -2.54 6.37
C HIS A 51 -10.31 -2.70 5.05
N ALA A 52 -11.53 -2.16 4.99
CA ALA A 52 -12.45 -2.32 3.85
C ALA A 52 -11.94 -1.62 2.58
N GLU A 53 -11.13 -0.59 2.76
CA GLU A 53 -10.41 0.15 1.72
C GLU A 53 -9.15 -0.56 1.23
N SER A 54 -8.69 -1.59 1.95
CA SER A 54 -7.54 -2.38 1.55
C SER A 54 -7.81 -3.10 0.23
N ARG A 55 -6.74 -3.39 -0.49
CA ARG A 55 -6.79 -4.14 -1.75
C ARG A 55 -6.22 -5.54 -1.61
N PHE A 56 -6.14 -6.03 -0.37
CA PHE A 56 -5.64 -7.35 -0.08
C PHE A 56 -6.56 -8.41 -0.72
N PRO A 57 -6.04 -9.48 -1.33
CA PRO A 57 -4.62 -9.87 -1.43
C PRO A 57 -3.82 -9.21 -2.57
N LYS A 58 -4.48 -8.58 -3.55
CA LYS A 58 -3.85 -8.07 -4.78
C LYS A 58 -2.98 -6.82 -4.60
N SER A 59 -2.97 -6.22 -3.41
CA SER A 59 -2.20 -5.01 -3.11
C SER A 59 -0.70 -5.19 -3.28
N ALA A 60 -0.17 -6.38 -2.96
CA ALA A 60 1.26 -6.68 -3.11
C ALA A 60 1.65 -6.77 -4.59
N ASP A 61 0.88 -7.52 -5.38
CA ASP A 61 1.11 -7.67 -6.82
C ASP A 61 1.14 -6.32 -7.54
N ILE A 62 0.23 -5.41 -7.16
CA ILE A 62 0.16 -4.05 -7.70
C ILE A 62 1.47 -3.28 -7.51
N VAL A 63 2.12 -3.42 -6.36
CA VAL A 63 3.37 -2.71 -6.06
C VAL A 63 4.56 -3.38 -6.75
N LEU A 64 4.57 -4.72 -6.80
CA LEU A 64 5.60 -5.48 -7.51
C LEU A 64 5.61 -5.20 -9.02
N ASP A 65 4.46 -4.87 -9.61
CA ASP A 65 4.34 -4.46 -11.03
C ASP A 65 4.86 -3.04 -11.34
N TRP A 66 5.48 -2.33 -10.38
CA TRP A 66 6.02 -0.99 -10.60
C TRP A 66 7.44 -1.01 -11.18
N ASP A 67 7.57 -0.87 -12.50
CA ASP A 67 8.86 -0.91 -13.19
C ASP A 67 9.78 0.29 -12.92
N SER A 68 9.25 1.45 -12.51
CA SER A 68 10.02 2.72 -12.48
C SER A 68 10.80 3.02 -11.19
N LEU A 69 10.70 2.16 -10.16
CA LEU A 69 11.43 2.31 -8.89
C LEU A 69 12.84 1.70 -8.93
N GLY A 70 13.06 0.70 -9.78
CA GLY A 70 14.29 -0.10 -9.79
C GLY A 70 14.32 -1.15 -8.67
N GLU A 71 15.08 -2.23 -8.89
CA GLU A 71 15.11 -3.42 -8.03
C GLU A 71 15.60 -3.12 -6.61
N GLU A 72 16.65 -2.31 -6.45
CA GLU A 72 17.21 -1.97 -5.14
C GLU A 72 16.21 -1.22 -4.25
N ARG A 73 15.51 -0.22 -4.80
CA ARG A 73 14.48 0.52 -4.05
C ARG A 73 13.27 -0.34 -3.77
N MET A 74 12.87 -1.20 -4.71
CA MET A 74 11.78 -2.15 -4.50
C MET A 74 12.10 -3.10 -3.33
N ARG A 75 13.33 -3.64 -3.28
CA ARG A 75 13.80 -4.49 -2.17
C ARG A 75 13.75 -3.76 -0.83
N ARG A 76 14.18 -2.49 -0.78
CA ARG A 76 14.12 -1.68 0.44
C ARG A 76 12.68 -1.41 0.89
N LEU A 77 11.82 -1.04 -0.05
CA LEU A 77 10.41 -0.75 0.18
C LEU A 77 9.64 -1.98 0.69
N MET A 78 9.90 -3.15 0.10
CA MET A 78 9.16 -4.37 0.42
C MET A 78 9.72 -5.14 1.62
N TRP A 79 11.01 -4.95 1.97
CA TRP A 79 11.65 -5.73 3.04
C TRP A 79 12.61 -4.94 3.91
N ASP A 80 13.74 -4.43 3.37
CA ASP A 80 14.86 -4.00 4.24
C ASP A 80 14.47 -2.92 5.25
N ASN A 81 13.64 -1.95 4.82
CA ASN A 81 13.24 -0.84 5.68
C ASN A 81 12.32 -1.33 6.80
N ALA A 82 11.39 -2.24 6.48
CA ALA A 82 10.50 -2.84 7.47
C ALA A 82 11.30 -3.71 8.45
N ALA A 83 12.20 -4.57 7.96
CA ALA A 83 13.05 -5.41 8.79
C ALA A 83 13.90 -4.58 9.75
N LYS A 84 14.51 -3.49 9.27
CA LYS A 84 15.26 -2.54 10.12
C LYS A 84 14.36 -1.83 11.14
N CYS A 85 13.16 -1.40 10.73
CA CYS A 85 12.22 -0.69 11.60
C CYS A 85 11.70 -1.58 12.73
N PHE A 86 11.30 -2.81 12.40
CA PHE A 86 10.73 -3.78 13.34
C PHE A 86 11.76 -4.68 14.03
N ARG A 87 13.05 -4.53 13.70
CA ARG A 87 14.16 -5.34 14.24
C ARG A 87 13.94 -6.84 14.06
N LEU A 88 13.59 -7.22 12.83
CA LEU A 88 13.46 -8.62 12.40
C LEU A 88 14.82 -9.28 12.21
#